data_AF-W6TJ55-F1
#
_entry.id   AF-W6TJ55-F1
#
_cell.length_a   1.000
_cell.length_b   1.000
_cell.length_c   1.000
_cell.angle_alpha   90.00
_cell.angle_beta   90.00
_cell.angle_gamma   90.00
#
_symmetry.space_group_name_H-M   'P 1'
#
loop_
_entity.id
_entity.type
_entity.pdbx_description
1 polymer ?
#
loop_
_entity_poly.entity_id
_entity_poly.type
_entity_poly.pdbx_seq_one_letter_code
_entity_poly.pdbx_strand_id
1 'polypeptide(L)'
;MAKDIYFNEDARKSLLSGIEKLSNAVKVTLGPKGRNVLIDKKFGSPIVTKDGVSVAREIDLENSFENMGAQLLKKKKKKNGYCTCLCNCKRRT
;
A
#
# COMPACT_ATOMS: atom_id res chain seq x y z
N MET A 1 23.68 -12.77 -5.67
CA MET A 1 23.59 -11.66 -4.70
C MET A 1 23.53 -12.24 -3.31
N ALA A 2 24.28 -11.67 -2.36
CA ALA A 2 24.17 -12.04 -0.96
C ALA A 2 22.75 -11.72 -0.47
N LYS A 3 22.21 -12.56 0.43
CA LYS A 3 20.89 -12.33 1.03
C LYS A 3 21.10 -11.54 2.31
N ASP A 4 20.50 -10.36 2.40
CA ASP A 4 20.42 -9.63 3.66
C ASP A 4 19.41 -10.33 4.56
N ILE A 5 19.78 -10.56 5.82
CA ILE A 5 18.95 -11.23 6.81
C ILE A 5 18.78 -10.31 7.99
N TYR A 6 17.55 -9.85 8.20
CA TYR A 6 17.16 -9.05 9.36
C TYR A 6 16.35 -9.90 10.34
N PHE A 7 16.56 -9.68 11.63
CA PHE A 7 15.89 -10.41 12.70
C PHE A 7 15.05 -9.48 13.58
N ASN A 8 14.08 -10.07 14.27
CA ASN A 8 13.30 -9.44 15.34
C ASN A 8 12.71 -8.07 14.99
N GLU A 9 13.14 -7.02 15.71
CA GLU A 9 12.53 -5.70 15.65
C GLU A 9 12.86 -4.96 14.38
N ASP A 10 14.08 -5.08 13.87
CA ASP A 10 14.53 -4.33 12.70
C ASP A 10 13.80 -4.79 11.43
N ALA A 11 13.56 -6.10 11.34
CA ALA A 11 12.69 -6.67 10.30
C ALA A 11 11.25 -6.16 10.41
N ARG A 12 10.69 -6.10 11.63
CA ARG A 12 9.32 -5.61 11.87
C ARG A 12 9.18 -4.12 11.55
N LYS A 13 10.13 -3.29 11.97
CA LYS A 13 10.15 -1.84 11.68
C LYS A 13 10.20 -1.58 10.18
N SER A 14 11.05 -2.31 9.46
CA SER A 14 11.19 -2.18 8.00
C SER A 14 9.94 -2.64 7.25
N LEU A 15 9.24 -3.68 7.75
CA LEU A 15 7.97 -4.11 7.16
C LEU A 15 6.85 -3.11 7.46
N LEU A 16 6.80 -2.57 8.68
CA LEU A 16 5.82 -1.57 9.10
C LEU A 16 5.94 -0.29 8.28
N SER A 17 7.15 0.22 8.05
CA SER A 17 7.35 1.42 7.23
C SER A 17 6.82 1.25 5.80
N GLY A 18 7.03 0.09 5.19
CA GLY A 18 6.49 -0.23 3.86
C GLY A 18 4.95 -0.29 3.85
N ILE A 19 4.35 -0.86 4.90
CA ILE A 19 2.90 -0.93 5.08
C ILE A 19 2.29 0.46 5.26
N GLU A 20 2.91 1.31 6.08
CA GLU A 20 2.44 2.67 6.36
C GLU A 20 2.46 3.54 5.12
N LYS A 21 3.52 3.46 4.30
CA LYS A 21 3.62 4.19 3.03
C LYS A 21 2.46 3.85 2.08
N LEU A 22 2.18 2.55 1.90
CA LEU A 22 1.02 2.11 1.10
C LEU A 22 -0.31 2.57 1.72
N SER A 23 -0.47 2.40 3.03
CA SER A 23 -1.71 2.70 3.74
C SER A 23 -2.07 4.19 3.63
N ASN A 24 -1.08 5.06 3.82
CA ASN A 24 -1.25 6.51 3.72
C ASN A 24 -1.69 6.94 2.31
N ALA A 25 -1.10 6.35 1.28
CA ALA A 25 -1.46 6.62 -0.11
C ALA A 25 -2.88 6.17 -0.48
N VAL A 26 -3.40 5.08 0.13
CA VAL A 26 -4.76 4.61 -0.13
C VAL A 26 -5.78 5.33 0.76
N LYS A 27 -5.40 5.73 1.98
CA LYS A 27 -6.30 6.37 2.95
C LYS A 27 -6.87 7.68 2.43
N VAL A 28 -6.09 8.44 1.65
CA VAL A 28 -6.54 9.73 1.09
C VAL A 28 -7.70 9.59 0.11
N THR A 29 -7.90 8.42 -0.50
CA THR A 29 -8.98 8.16 -1.46
C THR A 29 -10.26 7.65 -0.80
N LEU A 30 -10.24 7.38 0.51
CA LEU A 30 -11.39 6.77 1.21
C LEU A 30 -12.44 7.81 1.61
N GLY A 31 -13.71 7.46 1.41
CA GLY A 31 -14.87 8.21 1.87
C GLY A 31 -15.40 9.24 0.87
N PRO A 32 -16.56 9.86 1.16
CA PRO A 32 -17.24 10.78 0.25
C PRO A 32 -16.48 12.10 0.00
N LYS A 33 -15.54 12.44 0.90
CA LYS A 33 -14.63 13.59 0.77
C LYS A 33 -13.19 13.16 0.42
N GLY A 34 -13.02 11.98 -0.18
CA GLY A 34 -11.73 11.47 -0.64
C GLY A 34 -11.09 12.42 -1.67
N ARG A 35 -9.76 12.59 -1.56
CA ARG A 35 -8.97 13.41 -2.47
C ARG A 35 -8.44 12.57 -3.63
N ASN A 36 -8.14 13.25 -4.73
CA ASN A 36 -7.56 12.61 -5.90
C ASN A 36 -6.07 12.36 -5.65
N VAL A 37 -5.59 11.24 -6.16
CA VAL A 37 -4.16 10.91 -6.21
C VAL A 37 -3.71 11.05 -7.65
N LEU A 38 -2.62 11.78 -7.84
CA LEU A 38 -1.92 11.90 -9.11
C LEU A 38 -0.90 10.77 -9.20
N ILE A 39 -0.93 10.03 -10.29
CA ILE A 39 0.01 8.95 -10.55
C ILE A 39 0.77 9.27 -11.82
N ASP A 40 2.08 9.34 -11.67
CA ASP A 40 2.98 9.59 -12.78
C ASP A 40 3.15 8.31 -13.61
N LYS A 41 3.05 8.46 -14.93
CA LYS A 41 3.26 7.37 -15.88
C LYS A 41 4.52 7.67 -16.67
N LYS A 42 5.35 6.64 -16.85
CA LYS A 42 6.59 6.74 -17.65
C LYS A 42 6.37 7.25 -19.08
N PHE A 43 5.16 7.11 -19.62
CA PHE A 43 4.79 7.60 -20.94
C PHE A 43 3.35 8.14 -20.93
N GLY A 44 3.17 9.36 -21.46
CA GLY A 44 1.87 10.02 -21.62
C GLY A 44 1.54 11.02 -20.52
N SER A 45 0.24 11.28 -20.34
CA SER A 45 -0.27 12.23 -19.33
C SER A 45 -0.42 11.56 -17.95
N PRO A 46 -0.21 12.31 -16.86
CA PRO A 46 -0.42 11.78 -15.51
C PRO A 46 -1.90 11.39 -15.31
N ILE A 47 -2.14 10.31 -14.58
CA ILE A 47 -3.50 9.86 -14.29
C ILE A 47 -3.94 10.40 -12.94
N VAL A 48 -5.10 11.06 -12.94
CA VAL A 48 -5.80 11.48 -11.73
C VAL A 48 -6.81 10.40 -11.37
N THR A 49 -6.61 9.68 -10.26
CA THR A 49 -7.55 8.64 -9.81
C THR A 49 -8.07 8.90 -8.41
N LYS A 50 -9.28 8.40 -8.14
CA LYS A 50 -9.87 8.27 -6.80
C LYS A 50 -9.91 6.81 -6.33
N ASP A 51 -9.40 5.89 -7.14
CA ASP A 51 -9.49 4.46 -6.88
C ASP A 51 -8.26 3.98 -6.12
N GLY A 52 -8.40 3.75 -4.81
CA GLY A 52 -7.32 3.25 -3.96
C GLY A 52 -6.79 1.86 -4.38
N VAL A 53 -7.53 1.10 -5.18
CA VAL A 53 -7.06 -0.18 -5.74
C VAL A 53 -6.03 0.05 -6.85
N SER A 54 -6.24 1.05 -7.70
CA SER A 54 -5.32 1.42 -8.78
C SER A 54 -4.04 2.02 -8.20
N VAL A 55 -4.19 2.94 -7.24
CA VAL A 55 -3.07 3.52 -6.47
C VAL A 55 -2.21 2.42 -5.84
N ALA A 56 -2.84 1.44 -5.18
CA ALA A 56 -2.11 0.34 -4.55
C ALA A 56 -1.38 -0.58 -5.54
N ARG A 57 -1.73 -0.59 -6.83
CA ARG A 57 -1.03 -1.40 -7.83
C ARG A 57 0.27 -0.73 -8.27
N GLU A 58 0.23 0.58 -8.47
CA GLU A 58 1.34 1.36 -9.05
C GLU A 58 2.44 1.74 -8.05
N ILE A 59 2.21 1.64 -6.73
CA ILE A 59 3.25 1.92 -5.73
C ILE A 59 4.22 0.74 -5.64
N ASP A 60 5.48 0.98 -6.02
CA ASP A 60 6.61 0.10 -5.74
C ASP A 60 7.67 0.87 -4.96
N LEU A 61 8.25 0.23 -3.94
CA LEU A 61 9.24 0.82 -3.05
C LEU A 61 10.63 0.31 -3.42
N GLU A 62 11.63 1.18 -3.36
CA GLU A 62 13.03 0.87 -3.70
C GLU A 62 13.66 -0.14 -2.72
N ASN A 63 13.29 -0.06 -1.43
CA ASN A 63 13.81 -0.97 -0.41
C ASN A 63 13.08 -2.32 -0.47
N SER A 64 13.84 -3.41 -0.67
CA SER A 64 13.31 -4.78 -0.76
C SER A 64 12.48 -5.20 0.46
N PHE A 65 12.85 -4.82 1.68
CA PHE A 65 12.12 -5.21 2.90
C PHE A 65 10.80 -4.47 3.04
N GLU A 66 10.80 -3.17 2.76
CA GLU A 66 9.57 -2.38 2.74
C GLU A 66 8.63 -2.86 1.63
N ASN A 67 9.19 -3.15 0.45
CA ASN A 67 8.43 -3.68 -0.69
C ASN A 67 7.84 -5.07 -0.39
N MET A 68 8.56 -5.93 0.33
CA MET A 68 7.99 -7.20 0.82
C MET A 68 6.77 -6.96 1.70
N GLY A 69 6.83 -6.01 2.64
CA GLY A 69 5.70 -5.61 3.47
C GLY A 69 4.51 -5.12 2.65
N ALA A 70 4.78 -4.26 1.67
CA ALA A 70 3.80 -3.74 0.74
C ALA A 70 3.13 -4.84 -0.11
N GLN A 71 3.91 -5.76 -0.64
CA GLN A 71 3.42 -6.87 -1.46
C GLN A 71 2.57 -7.87 -0.68
N LEU A 72 2.83 -8.08 0.61
CA LEU A 72 1.99 -8.92 1.46
C LEU A 72 0.54 -8.40 1.53
N LEU A 73 0.37 -7.07 1.60
CA LEU A 73 -0.96 -6.45 1.56
C LEU A 73 -1.61 -6.55 0.16
N LYS A 74 -0.83 -6.38 -0.91
CA LYS A 74 -1.33 -6.57 -2.29
C LYS A 74 -1.81 -8.02 -2.50
N LYS A 75 -1.08 -9.03 -2.02
CA LYS A 75 -1.42 -10.46 -2.16
C LYS A 75 -2.70 -10.85 -1.43
N LYS A 76 -2.96 -10.33 -0.22
CA LYS A 76 -4.18 -10.63 0.54
C LYS A 76 -5.47 -10.25 -0.21
N LYS A 77 -5.43 -9.23 -1.08
CA LYS A 77 -6.59 -8.82 -1.90
C LYS A 77 -6.91 -9.78 -3.06
N LYS A 78 -5.97 -10.59 -3.54
CA LYS A 78 -6.22 -11.50 -4.69
C LYS A 78 -7.13 -12.68 -4.34
N LYS A 79 -7.25 -13.06 -3.06
CA LYS A 79 -8.08 -14.20 -2.65
C LYS A 79 -9.53 -13.83 -2.38
N ASN A 80 -9.81 -12.65 -1.80
CA ASN A 80 -11.17 -12.23 -1.47
C ASN A 80 -11.36 -10.78 -1.94
N GLY A 81 -12.34 -10.52 -2.83
CA GLY A 81 -12.55 -9.27 -3.57
C GLY A 81 -12.86 -8.00 -2.79
N TYR A 82 -12.50 -7.91 -1.51
CA TYR A 82 -12.64 -6.70 -0.69
C TYR A 82 -11.39 -6.49 0.17
N CYS A 83 -10.98 -5.24 0.30
CA CYS A 83 -9.97 -4.81 1.28
C CYS A 83 -10.57 -4.90 2.70
N THR A 84 -10.76 -6.12 3.21
CA THR A 84 -11.45 -6.39 4.49
C THR A 84 -10.70 -5.81 5.70
N CYS A 85 -9.39 -5.53 5.58
CA CYS A 85 -8.62 -4.95 6.69
C CYS A 85 -8.96 -3.49 7.00
N LEU A 86 -9.52 -2.71 6.07
CA LEU A 86 -9.94 -1.32 6.35
C LEU A 86 -11.41 -1.22 6.80
N CYS A 87 -12.22 -2.25 6.55
CA CYS A 87 -13.66 -2.22 6.85
C CYS A 87 -13.96 -2.46 8.34
N ASN A 88 -13.09 -3.17 9.08
CA ASN A 88 -13.30 -3.45 10.50
C ASN A 88 -12.81 -2.34 11.46
N CYS A 89 -12.24 -1.25 10.96
CA CYS A 89 -11.81 -0.14 11.82
C CYS A 89 -12.96 0.80 12.23
N LYS A 90 -14.18 0.59 11.73
CA LYS A 90 -15.34 1.48 12.01
C LYS A 90 -16.44 0.86 12.89
N ARG A 91 -16.19 -0.29 13.54
CA ARG A 91 -17.10 -0.92 14.52
C ARG A 91 -16.58 -0.87 15.97
N ARG A 92 -15.85 0.19 16.33
CA ARG A 92 -15.49 0.52 17.72
C ARG A 92 -15.64 2.02 17.96
N THR A 93 -16.88 2.47 17.94
CA THR A 93 -17.40 3.60 18.71
C THR A 93 -18.83 3.24 19.05
#